data_AF-A0A8H4A1Q6-F1
#
_entry.id   AF-A0A8H4A1Q6-F1
#
_cell.length_a   1.000
_cell.length_b   1.000
_cell.length_c   1.000
_cell.angle_alpha   90.00
_cell.angle_beta   90.00
_cell.angle_gamma   90.00
#
_symmetry.space_group_name_H-M   'P 1'
#
loop_
_entity.id
_entity.type
_entity.pdbx_description
1 polymer ?
#
loop_
_entity_poly.entity_id
_entity_poly.type
_entity_poly.pdbx_seq_one_letter_code
_entity_poly.pdbx_strand_id
1 'polypeptide(L)'
;MLWIIRHSIVASKPVSLISIPIRENSITWGWLVANRPPSTQWLNSEKTFLQQITDQISLAITHVKLMEEKLKREAQIEAAKDANEAKS
;
A
#
# COMPACT_ATOMS: atom_id res chain seq x y z
N MET A 1 -46.10 14.58 -27.46
CA MET A 1 -45.16 15.56 -26.87
C MET A 1 -44.04 14.75 -26.23
N LEU A 2 -42.88 14.65 -26.90
CA LEU A 2 -41.75 13.83 -26.42
C LEU A 2 -41.06 14.52 -25.23
N TRP A 3 -40.91 13.81 -24.12
CA TRP A 3 -40.10 14.23 -22.97
C TRP A 3 -38.66 13.76 -23.19
N ILE A 4 -37.72 14.69 -23.40
CA ILE A 4 -36.29 14.38 -23.51
C ILE A 4 -35.69 14.38 -22.11
N ILE A 5 -35.26 13.21 -21.63
CA ILE A 5 -34.49 13.05 -20.41
C ILE A 5 -33.10 13.66 -20.66
N ARG A 6 -32.87 14.88 -20.16
CA ARG A 6 -31.50 15.42 -20.06
C ARG A 6 -30.78 14.66 -18.96
N HIS A 7 -29.89 13.75 -19.35
CA HIS A 7 -28.86 13.26 -18.44
C HIS A 7 -27.98 14.45 -18.07
N SER A 8 -28.18 14.99 -16.86
CA SER A 8 -27.26 15.97 -16.30
C SER A 8 -25.92 15.27 -16.08
N ILE A 9 -24.98 15.48 -17.00
CA ILE A 9 -23.58 15.13 -16.75
C ILE A 9 -23.14 16.05 -15.61
N VAL A 10 -23.04 15.51 -14.39
CA VAL A 10 -22.36 16.19 -13.30
C VAL A 10 -20.88 16.20 -13.66
N ALA A 11 -20.43 17.28 -14.29
CA ALA A 11 -19.02 17.50 -14.52
C ALA A 11 -18.33 17.65 -13.15
N SER A 12 -17.60 16.62 -12.73
CA SER A 12 -16.77 16.69 -11.53
C SER A 12 -15.73 17.79 -11.73
N LYS A 13 -15.57 18.69 -10.75
CA LYS A 13 -14.53 19.72 -10.82
C LYS A 13 -13.16 19.04 -11.00
N PRO A 14 -12.28 19.55 -11.89
CA PRO A 14 -10.95 18.99 -12.06
C PRO A 14 -10.17 19.04 -10.75
N VAL A 15 -9.37 18.02 -10.46
CA VAL A 15 -8.50 17.94 -9.26
C VAL A 15 -7.05 17.73 -9.68
N SER A 16 -6.11 18.23 -8.88
CA SER A 16 -4.70 17.88 -8.96
C SER A 16 -4.48 16.59 -8.18
N LEU A 17 -4.05 15.53 -8.86
CA LEU A 17 -3.87 14.19 -8.29
C LEU A 17 -2.39 13.79 -8.35
N ILE A 18 -1.90 13.18 -7.28
CA ILE A 18 -0.61 12.48 -7.25
C ILE A 18 -0.81 11.07 -6.71
N SER A 19 -0.08 10.12 -7.29
CA SER A 19 -0.08 8.73 -6.88
C SER A 19 1.37 8.27 -6.72
N ILE A 20 1.71 7.74 -5.55
CA ILE A 20 3.06 7.23 -5.25
C ILE A 20 2.96 5.75 -4.90
N PRO A 21 3.76 4.87 -5.54
CA PRO A 21 3.67 3.44 -5.28
C PRO A 21 4.31 3.09 -3.94
N ILE A 22 3.62 2.27 -3.15
CA ILE A 22 4.19 1.54 -2.03
C ILE A 22 4.85 0.30 -2.63
N ARG A 23 6.16 0.14 -2.46
CA ARG A 23 6.96 -0.91 -3.10
C ARG A 23 7.53 -1.87 -2.09
N GLU A 24 7.40 -3.15 -2.37
CA GLU A 24 8.05 -4.21 -1.62
C GLU A 24 8.89 -5.03 -2.60
N ASN A 25 10.20 -5.15 -2.38
CA ASN A 25 11.10 -5.93 -3.24
C ASN A 25 10.94 -5.64 -4.75
N SER A 26 10.81 -4.36 -5.10
CA SER A 26 10.55 -3.87 -6.47
C SER A 26 9.15 -4.15 -7.05
N ILE A 27 8.29 -4.84 -6.32
CA ILE A 27 6.89 -5.07 -6.67
C ILE A 27 6.03 -3.95 -6.08
N THR A 28 5.07 -3.43 -6.84
CA THR A 28 4.08 -2.50 -6.32
C THR A 28 3.08 -3.26 -5.45
N TRP A 29 3.14 -3.03 -4.14
CA TRP A 29 2.20 -3.59 -3.17
C TRP A 29 0.87 -2.81 -3.19
N GLY A 30 0.94 -1.49 -3.36
CA GLY A 30 -0.23 -0.61 -3.39
C GLY A 30 0.14 0.83 -3.76
N TRP A 31 -0.81 1.75 -3.59
CA TRP A 31 -0.63 3.16 -3.93
C TRP A 31 -1.09 4.09 -2.82
N LEU A 32 -0.30 5.12 -2.54
CA LEU A 32 -0.73 6.30 -1.79
C LEU A 32 -1.24 7.34 -2.79
N VAL A 33 -2.54 7.65 -2.72
CA VAL A 33 -3.18 8.63 -3.61
C VAL A 33 -3.57 9.86 -2.81
N ALA A 34 -3.13 11.03 -3.26
CA ALA A 34 -3.53 12.31 -2.71
C ALA A 34 -4.13 13.20 -3.82
N ASN A 35 -5.16 13.96 -3.47
CA ASN A 35 -5.82 14.89 -4.39
C ASN A 35 -6.10 16.23 -3.70
N ARG A 36 -6.15 17.30 -4.50
CA ARG A 36 -6.50 18.65 -4.06
C ARG A 36 -7.11 19.46 -5.21
N PRO A 37 -7.67 20.66 -4.95
CA PRO A 37 -8.13 21.55 -6.01
C PRO A 37 -7.06 21.79 -7.10
N PRO A 38 -7.47 22.06 -8.34
CA PRO A 38 -6.61 22.01 -9.52
C PRO A 38 -5.62 23.19 -9.61
N SER A 39 -5.73 24.18 -8.73
CA SER A 39 -4.96 25.43 -8.79
C SER A 39 -3.53 25.32 -8.27
N THR A 40 -3.10 24.17 -7.77
CA THR A 40 -1.79 24.05 -7.09
C THR A 40 -0.98 22.85 -7.59
N GLN A 41 0.15 23.13 -8.22
CA GLN A 41 1.13 22.11 -8.63
C GLN A 41 1.85 21.54 -7.42
N TRP A 42 2.04 20.22 -7.39
CA TRP A 42 2.75 19.53 -6.31
C TRP A 42 4.21 19.99 -6.24
N LEU A 43 4.60 20.55 -5.10
CA LEU A 43 5.96 20.96 -4.82
C LEU A 43 6.86 19.73 -4.70
N ASN A 44 8.14 19.88 -5.01
CA ASN A 44 9.10 18.78 -4.87
C ASN A 44 9.20 18.31 -3.41
N SER A 45 9.09 19.22 -2.43
CA SER A 45 9.03 18.85 -1.00
C SER A 45 7.82 17.99 -0.67
N GLU A 46 6.64 18.29 -1.24
CA GLU A 46 5.43 17.50 -1.06
C GLU A 46 5.58 16.10 -1.67
N LYS A 47 6.17 16.01 -2.87
CA LYS A 47 6.47 14.72 -3.51
C LYS A 47 7.44 13.88 -2.67
N THR A 48 8.52 14.48 -2.20
CA THR A 48 9.52 13.83 -1.34
C THR A 48 8.89 13.36 -0.03
N PHE A 49 8.04 14.18 0.59
CA PHE A 49 7.35 13.82 1.82
C PHE A 49 6.42 12.61 1.63
N LEU A 50 5.61 12.63 0.56
CA LEU A 50 4.75 11.50 0.23
C LEU A 50 5.56 10.23 -0.10
N GLN A 51 6.72 10.37 -0.76
CA GLN A 51 7.65 9.25 -0.99
C GLN A 51 8.17 8.66 0.32
N GLN A 52 8.59 9.52 1.27
CA GLN A 52 9.04 9.08 2.59
C GLN A 52 7.94 8.31 3.34
N ILE A 53 6.68 8.74 3.22
CA ILE A 53 5.54 7.99 3.78
C ILE A 53 5.43 6.60 3.13
N THR A 54 5.48 6.52 1.80
CA THR A 54 5.41 5.21 1.12
C THR A 54 6.59 4.31 1.46
N ASP A 55 7.78 4.87 1.69
CA ASP A 55 8.97 4.12 2.10
C ASP A 55 8.81 3.56 3.52
N GLN A 56 8.28 4.35 4.46
CA GLN A 56 8.01 3.88 5.82
C GLN A 56 6.94 2.79 5.86
N ILE A 57 5.88 2.91 5.05
CA ILE A 57 4.86 1.86 4.93
C ILE A 57 5.49 0.58 4.36
N SER A 58 6.34 0.72 3.35
CA SER A 58 7.05 -0.42 2.74
C SER A 58 7.93 -1.16 3.75
N LEU A 59 8.64 -0.41 4.60
CA LEU A 59 9.44 -0.97 5.69
C LEU A 59 8.57 -1.72 6.71
N ALA A 60 7.44 -1.13 7.11
CA ALA A 60 6.51 -1.76 8.06
C ALA A 60 5.94 -3.08 7.52
N ILE A 61 5.54 -3.12 6.24
CA ILE A 61 5.08 -4.35 5.57
C ILE A 61 6.18 -5.42 5.60
N THR A 62 7.40 -5.02 5.24
CA THR A 62 8.56 -5.93 5.23
C THR A 62 8.82 -6.51 6.62
N HIS A 63 8.76 -5.68 7.66
CA HIS A 63 8.94 -6.12 9.04
C HIS A 63 7.89 -7.12 9.50
N VAL A 64 6.61 -6.90 9.16
CA VAL A 64 5.52 -7.83 9.50
C VAL A 64 5.78 -9.20 8.88
N LYS A 65 6.13 -9.25 7.59
CA LYS A 65 6.40 -10.52 6.90
C LYS A 65 7.60 -11.27 7.48
N LEU A 66 8.69 -10.56 7.77
CA LEU A 66 9.86 -11.16 8.42
C LEU A 66 9.52 -11.73 9.80
N MET A 67 8.65 -11.05 10.55
CA MET A 67 8.18 -11.54 11.86
C MET A 67 7.34 -12.81 11.70
N GLU A 68 6.41 -12.85 10.76
CA GLU A 68 5.58 -14.01 10.48
C GLU A 68 6.42 -15.23 10.04
N GLU A 69 7.41 -15.02 9.16
CA GLU A 69 8.34 -16.05 8.73
C GLU A 69 9.17 -16.60 9.88
N LYS A 70 9.64 -15.71 10.77
CA LYS A 70 10.38 -16.10 11.97
C LYS A 70 9.54 -16.99 12.87
N LEU A 71 8.31 -16.57 13.22
CA LEU A 71 7.41 -17.33 14.07
C LEU A 71 7.07 -18.70 13.49
N LYS A 72 6.83 -18.77 12.18
CA LYS A 72 6.59 -20.03 11.48
C LYS A 72 7.78 -20.98 11.58
N ARG A 73 9.00 -20.46 11.43
CA ARG A 73 10.23 -21.25 11.51
C ARG A 73 10.49 -21.76 12.93
N GLU A 74 10.25 -20.93 13.94
CA GLU A 74 10.35 -21.32 15.35
C GLU A 74 9.39 -22.48 15.67
N ALA A 75 8.13 -22.40 15.25
CA ALA A 75 7.16 -23.47 15.44
C ALA A 75 7.56 -24.79 14.73
N GLN A 76 8.16 -24.71 13.54
CA GLN A 76 8.64 -25.89 12.82
C GLN A 76 9.83 -26.57 13.52
N ILE A 77 10.74 -25.78 14.08
CA ILE A 77 11.90 -26.29 14.83
C ILE A 77 11.42 -27.01 16.09
N GLU A 78 10.48 -26.43 16.83
CA GLU A 78 9.96 -27.05 18.05
C GLU A 78 9.24 -28.37 17.74
N ALA A 79 8.35 -28.39 16.74
CA ALA A 79 7.66 -29.62 16.35
C ALA A 79 8.63 -30.72 15.87
N ALA A 80 9.73 -30.36 15.21
CA ALA A 80 10.75 -31.31 14.78
C ALA A 80 11.55 -31.88 15.97
N LYS A 81 11.79 -31.06 16.99
CA LYS A 81 12.45 -31.49 18.24
C LYS A 81 11.57 -32.48 19.00
N ASP A 82 10.31 -32.14 19.23
CA ASP A 82 9.33 -33.01 19.91
C ASP A 82 9.19 -34.37 19.20
N ALA A 83 9.14 -34.36 17.86
CA ALA A 83 9.03 -35.58 17.06
C ALA A 83 10.29 -36.46 17.12
N ASN A 84 11.48 -35.88 17.32
CA ASN A 84 12.73 -36.63 17.49
C ASN A 84 12.84 -37.22 18.90
N GLU A 85 12.40 -36.48 19.92
CA GLU A 85 12.33 -36.97 21.30
C GLU A 85 11.34 -38.14 21.43
N ALA A 86 10.17 -38.06 20.79
CA ALA A 86 9.17 -39.14 20.83
C ALA A 86 9.59 -40.43 20.09
N LYS A 87 10.60 -40.36 19.21
CA LYS A 87 11.15 -41.51 18.50
C LYS A 87 12.36 -42.16 19.19
N SER A 88 12.93 -41.51 20.20
CA SER A 88 14.07 -42.01 20.99
C SER A 88 13.59 -42.74 22.24
#